data_AF-A0A4Q3BZW6-F1
#
_entry.id   AF-A0A4Q3BZW6-F1
#
_cell.length_a   1.000
_cell.length_b   1.000
_cell.length_c   1.000
_cell.angle_alpha   90.00
_cell.angle_beta   90.00
_cell.angle_gamma   90.00
#
_symmetry.space_group_name_H-M   'P 1'
#
loop_
_entity.id
_entity.type
_entity.pdbx_description
1 polymer ?
#
loop_
_entity_poly.entity_id
_entity_poly.type
_entity_poly.pdbx_seq_one_letter_code
_entity_poly.pdbx_strand_id
1 'polypeptide(L)'
;QAYGKRCPFVIDWIVDLARRADRRIMVRLVKGAYWDAEIKRAQVEGLADFPVYTRKLHTDVAYVACAKILLAARDAVFPQFATHNAQTLATVYQMAGPDFAIGDYEFQCLHGMGEPLYQQVVGKDKLNRPCRIYAPVGTHETLLAYLVRRLLENGANSSFVNRIADPDVSIEEMIADPVELVRAMPHPGARHDLIASPAGLYPDRRNSDGIDLSDEIALAALSEKLLESTQIAWTAGARGEARAVLNPADHRDTVGTVFEASPDQARAAVQAAAASTWSNTPVESRAAMLEAAADAMQARMPILLGLIVREAGKSIPNAIAEVREAIDFLRYYAAQARINFGAAQAPLGP
;
A
#
# COMPACT_ATOMS: atom_id res chain seq x y z
N GLN A 1 14.73 -0.28 2.26
CA GLN A 1 14.17 0.32 3.49
C GLN A 1 13.56 -0.80 4.31
N ALA A 2 14.05 -1.05 5.52
CA ALA A 2 13.70 -2.22 6.34
C ALA A 2 12.25 -2.25 6.83
N TYR A 3 11.54 -1.12 6.83
CA TYR A 3 10.10 -1.10 7.11
C TYR A 3 9.24 -1.75 6.00
N GLY A 4 9.83 -2.01 4.83
CA GLY A 4 9.15 -2.50 3.64
C GLY A 4 9.26 -4.01 3.55
N LYS A 5 8.15 -4.68 3.26
CA LYS A 5 8.07 -6.15 3.20
C LYS A 5 9.01 -6.77 2.15
N ARG A 6 9.40 -5.98 1.14
CA ARG A 6 10.30 -6.38 0.05
C ARG A 6 11.79 -6.31 0.40
N CYS A 7 12.16 -5.67 1.51
CA CYS A 7 13.56 -5.31 1.81
C CYS A 7 14.57 -6.47 1.72
N PRO A 8 14.33 -7.68 2.30
CA PRO A 8 15.29 -8.78 2.18
C PRO A 8 15.49 -9.23 0.73
N PHE A 9 14.41 -9.37 -0.05
CA PHE A 9 14.49 -9.79 -1.45
C PHE A 9 15.18 -8.74 -2.34
N VAL A 10 14.97 -7.46 -2.05
CA VAL A 10 15.68 -6.36 -2.73
C VAL A 10 17.18 -6.42 -2.42
N ILE A 11 17.56 -6.78 -1.18
CA ILE A 11 18.97 -6.97 -0.83
C ILE A 11 19.56 -8.15 -1.60
N ASP A 12 18.85 -9.28 -1.67
CA ASP A 12 19.30 -10.46 -2.43
C ASP A 12 19.55 -10.10 -3.90
N TRP A 13 18.62 -9.36 -4.52
CA TRP A 13 18.78 -8.88 -5.89
C TRP A 13 19.95 -7.90 -6.05
N ILE A 14 20.17 -6.98 -5.11
CA ILE A 14 21.31 -6.05 -5.14
C ILE A 14 22.64 -6.79 -4.99
N VAL A 15 22.72 -7.79 -4.11
CA VAL A 15 23.93 -8.60 -3.90
C VAL A 15 24.25 -9.41 -5.15
N ASP A 16 23.26 -10.04 -5.76
CA ASP A 16 23.42 -10.72 -7.05
C ASP A 16 23.88 -9.76 -8.15
N LEU A 17 23.25 -8.58 -8.27
CA LEU A 17 23.64 -7.55 -9.22
C LEU A 17 25.09 -7.10 -9.00
N ALA A 18 25.49 -6.85 -7.76
CA ALA A 18 26.84 -6.44 -7.40
C ALA A 18 27.88 -7.46 -7.88
N ARG A 19 27.61 -8.76 -7.68
CA ARG A 19 28.47 -9.85 -8.14
C ARG A 19 28.54 -9.94 -9.67
N ARG A 20 27.39 -9.91 -10.35
CA ARG A 20 27.34 -9.97 -11.82
C ARG A 20 27.98 -8.77 -12.51
N ALA A 21 27.89 -7.60 -11.88
CA ALA A 21 28.45 -6.36 -12.41
C ALA A 21 29.93 -6.16 -12.04
N ASP A 22 30.50 -7.02 -11.17
CA ASP A 22 31.81 -6.82 -10.54
C ASP A 22 31.94 -5.41 -9.91
N ARG A 23 30.90 -5.00 -9.18
CA ARG A 23 30.83 -3.69 -8.51
C ARG A 23 30.48 -3.89 -7.05
N ARG A 24 31.33 -3.38 -6.16
CA ARG A 24 31.03 -3.35 -4.73
C ARG A 24 30.04 -2.23 -4.40
N ILE A 25 28.75 -2.52 -4.54
CA ILE A 25 27.67 -1.55 -4.33
C ILE A 25 27.63 -1.13 -2.87
N MET A 26 27.56 0.18 -2.61
CA MET A 26 27.34 0.72 -1.27
C MET A 26 25.85 0.66 -0.94
N VAL A 27 25.48 -0.13 0.06
CA VAL A 27 24.07 -0.40 0.40
C VAL A 27 23.73 0.22 1.74
N ARG A 28 23.02 1.36 1.70
CA ARG A 28 22.48 2.00 2.90
C ARG A 28 21.20 1.33 3.35
N LEU A 29 21.27 0.62 4.48
CA LEU A 29 20.11 0.10 5.17
C LEU A 29 19.55 1.17 6.12
N VAL A 30 18.32 1.58 5.87
CA VAL A 30 17.52 2.49 6.71
C VAL A 30 16.24 1.78 7.15
N LYS A 31 15.56 2.26 8.20
CA LYS A 31 14.19 1.81 8.52
C LYS A 31 13.19 2.28 7.45
N GLY A 32 12.90 3.57 7.38
CA GLY A 32 11.99 4.19 6.41
C GLY A 32 11.52 5.56 6.90
N ALA A 33 11.02 6.40 6.00
CA ALA A 33 10.68 7.81 6.29
C ALA A 33 9.29 8.24 5.79
N TYR A 34 8.50 7.30 5.25
CA TYR A 34 7.21 7.58 4.59
C TYR A 34 6.07 6.73 5.16
N TRP A 35 6.23 6.21 6.38
CA TRP A 35 5.38 5.14 6.89
C TRP A 35 3.90 5.50 6.91
N ASP A 36 3.54 6.67 7.44
CA ASP A 36 2.17 7.19 7.50
C ASP A 36 1.57 7.41 6.10
N ALA A 37 2.37 7.95 5.17
CA ALA A 37 1.98 8.13 3.79
C ALA A 37 1.69 6.79 3.10
N GLU A 38 2.50 5.75 3.34
CA GLU A 38 2.27 4.41 2.79
C GLU A 38 1.02 3.74 3.37
N ILE A 39 0.75 3.93 4.67
CA ILE A 39 -0.50 3.45 5.30
C ILE A 39 -1.71 4.11 4.63
N LYS A 40 -1.70 5.44 4.54
CA LYS A 40 -2.80 6.20 3.92
C LYS A 40 -2.97 5.82 2.45
N ARG A 41 -1.89 5.74 1.68
CA ARG A 41 -1.92 5.44 0.26
C ARG A 41 -2.55 4.08 -0.03
N ALA A 42 -2.11 3.03 0.67
CA ALA A 42 -2.67 1.69 0.49
C ALA A 42 -4.17 1.63 0.85
N GLN A 43 -4.61 2.37 1.87
CA GLN A 43 -6.03 2.49 2.24
C GLN A 43 -6.86 3.22 1.18
N VAL A 44 -6.37 4.38 0.70
CA VAL A 44 -7.04 5.18 -0.34
C VAL A 44 -7.16 4.41 -1.64
N GLU A 45 -6.09 3.74 -2.06
CA GLU A 45 -6.03 2.95 -3.29
C GLU A 45 -6.77 1.60 -3.16
N GLY A 46 -7.20 1.20 -1.96
CA GLY A 46 -7.94 -0.04 -1.74
C GLY A 46 -7.09 -1.29 -2.02
N LEU A 47 -5.79 -1.25 -1.72
CA LEU A 47 -4.87 -2.35 -2.06
C LEU A 47 -5.06 -3.56 -1.13
N ALA A 48 -4.56 -4.74 -1.54
CA ALA A 48 -4.70 -5.97 -0.77
C ALA A 48 -4.08 -5.90 0.64
N ASP A 49 -2.93 -5.22 0.78
CA ASP A 49 -2.22 -5.01 2.04
C ASP A 49 -1.29 -3.81 1.94
N PHE A 50 -0.71 -3.38 3.06
CA PHE A 50 0.32 -2.37 3.13
C PHE A 50 1.66 -2.88 2.55
N PRO A 51 2.42 -2.05 1.82
CA PRO A 51 3.77 -2.40 1.39
C PRO A 51 4.81 -2.36 2.53
N VAL A 52 4.41 -1.83 3.68
CA VAL A 52 5.22 -1.65 4.89
C VAL A 52 4.65 -2.43 6.09
N TYR A 53 5.47 -2.70 7.09
CA TYR A 53 5.01 -3.28 8.35
C TYR A 53 4.17 -2.26 9.14
N THR A 54 3.12 -2.74 9.82
CA THR A 54 2.20 -1.89 10.59
C THR A 54 2.61 -1.72 12.05
N ARG A 55 3.50 -2.59 12.58
CA ARG A 55 4.07 -2.45 13.93
C ARG A 55 5.53 -2.02 13.81
N LYS A 56 5.95 -1.04 14.61
CA LYS A 56 7.35 -0.56 14.63
C LYS A 56 8.33 -1.70 14.95
N LEU A 57 7.96 -2.59 15.86
CA LEU A 57 8.79 -3.73 16.26
C LEU A 57 9.11 -4.68 15.09
N HIS A 58 8.18 -4.89 14.16
CA HIS A 58 8.43 -5.70 12.96
C HIS A 58 9.47 -5.05 12.04
N THR A 59 9.46 -3.71 11.94
CA THR A 59 10.50 -2.97 11.22
C THR A 59 11.88 -3.15 11.86
N ASP A 60 11.96 -3.19 13.20
CA ASP A 60 13.22 -3.43 13.90
C ASP A 60 13.76 -4.85 13.61
N VAL A 61 12.91 -5.86 13.71
CA VAL A 61 13.27 -7.25 13.38
C VAL A 61 13.71 -7.38 11.92
N ALA A 62 12.97 -6.76 10.99
CA ALA A 62 13.31 -6.77 9.58
C ALA A 62 14.65 -6.07 9.31
N TYR A 63 14.95 -4.98 10.03
CA TYR A 63 16.24 -4.31 9.94
C TYR A 63 17.38 -5.24 10.36
N VAL A 64 17.24 -5.92 11.50
CA VAL A 64 18.26 -6.87 12.01
C VAL A 64 18.45 -8.03 11.03
N ALA A 65 17.37 -8.60 10.50
CA ALA A 65 17.44 -9.67 9.50
C ALA A 65 18.15 -9.21 8.21
N CYS A 66 17.79 -8.03 7.70
CA CYS A 66 18.45 -7.43 6.53
C CYS A 66 19.94 -7.12 6.78
N ALA A 67 20.28 -6.67 7.98
CA ALA A 67 21.67 -6.42 8.36
C ALA A 67 22.49 -7.71 8.38
N LYS A 68 21.92 -8.82 8.85
CA LYS A 68 22.54 -10.15 8.80
C LYS A 68 22.87 -10.57 7.37
N ILE A 69 21.93 -10.38 6.42
CA ILE A 69 22.15 -10.70 5.00
C ILE A 69 23.29 -9.85 4.43
N LEU A 70 23.29 -8.54 4.70
CA LEU A 70 24.34 -7.63 4.21
C LEU A 70 25.73 -7.94 4.80
N LEU A 71 25.81 -8.27 6.10
CA LEU A 71 27.08 -8.64 6.74
C LEU A 71 27.67 -9.94 6.17
N ALA A 72 26.82 -10.87 5.74
CA ALA A 72 27.24 -12.11 5.08
C ALA A 72 27.71 -11.89 3.63
N ALA A 73 27.40 -10.74 3.03
CA ALA A 73 27.72 -10.41 1.63
C ALA A 73 28.77 -9.28 1.51
N ARG A 74 29.61 -9.07 2.53
CA ARG A 74 30.64 -8.02 2.55
C ARG A 74 31.67 -8.12 1.41
N ASP A 75 31.81 -9.29 0.80
CA ASP A 75 32.58 -9.53 -0.42
C ASP A 75 32.01 -8.76 -1.61
N ALA A 76 30.68 -8.75 -1.75
CA ALA A 76 29.98 -8.20 -2.89
C ALA A 76 29.47 -6.77 -2.66
N VAL A 77 29.14 -6.41 -1.43
CA VAL A 77 28.57 -5.09 -1.10
C VAL A 77 29.32 -4.43 0.04
N PHE A 78 29.18 -3.11 0.14
CA PHE A 78 29.62 -2.32 1.30
C PHE A 78 28.39 -1.90 2.11
N PRO A 79 28.07 -2.60 3.23
CA PRO A 79 26.91 -2.27 4.05
C PRO A 79 27.08 -0.95 4.80
N GLN A 80 26.02 -0.13 4.82
CA GLN A 80 25.98 1.13 5.56
C GLN A 80 24.73 1.16 6.44
N PHE A 81 24.91 0.98 7.75
CA PHE A 81 23.81 0.84 8.71
C PHE A 81 23.39 2.19 9.27
N ALA A 82 22.32 2.78 8.71
CA ALA A 82 21.79 4.07 9.12
C ALA A 82 20.70 3.92 10.20
N THR A 83 21.04 4.26 11.45
CA THR A 83 20.13 4.18 12.60
C THR A 83 20.55 5.10 13.73
N HIS A 84 19.58 5.65 14.47
CA HIS A 84 19.79 6.33 15.75
C HIS A 84 19.37 5.48 16.96
N ASN A 85 18.92 4.25 16.73
CA ASN A 85 18.52 3.33 17.79
C ASN A 85 19.74 2.55 18.29
N ALA A 86 20.11 2.77 19.55
CA ALA A 86 21.31 2.17 20.16
C ALA A 86 21.21 0.64 20.29
N GLN A 87 20.02 0.10 20.55
CA GLN A 87 19.78 -1.35 20.59
C GLN A 87 20.04 -1.98 19.21
N THR A 88 19.53 -1.36 18.15
CA THR A 88 19.77 -1.81 16.77
C THR A 88 21.25 -1.73 16.41
N LEU A 89 21.92 -0.63 16.78
CA LEU A 89 23.36 -0.44 16.57
C LEU A 89 24.16 -1.54 17.27
N ALA A 90 23.92 -1.75 18.57
CA ALA A 90 24.62 -2.74 19.38
C ALA A 90 24.42 -4.16 18.82
N THR A 91 23.19 -4.49 18.40
CA THR A 91 22.88 -5.77 17.77
C THR A 91 23.72 -6.00 16.50
N VAL A 92 23.77 -5.01 15.60
CA VAL A 92 24.56 -5.10 14.36
C VAL A 92 26.06 -5.14 14.65
N TYR A 93 26.54 -4.36 15.63
CA TYR A 93 27.93 -4.38 16.07
C TYR A 93 28.35 -5.76 16.56
N GLN A 94 27.57 -6.38 17.45
CA GLN A 94 27.86 -7.73 17.96
C GLN A 94 27.75 -8.78 16.85
N MET A 95 26.77 -8.65 15.95
CA MET A 95 26.59 -9.57 14.82
C MET A 95 27.74 -9.54 13.81
N ALA A 96 28.37 -8.38 13.62
CA ALA A 96 29.51 -8.24 12.70
C ALA A 96 30.78 -8.94 13.22
N GLY A 97 30.86 -9.19 14.52
CA GLY A 97 32.01 -9.82 15.18
C GLY A 97 33.19 -8.87 15.42
N PRO A 98 34.27 -9.40 16.02
CA PRO A 98 35.44 -8.60 16.39
C PRO A 98 36.26 -8.16 15.16
N ASP A 99 36.31 -8.99 14.11
CA ASP A 99 37.09 -8.76 12.90
C ASP A 99 36.51 -7.60 12.09
N PHE A 100 37.33 -6.56 11.91
CA PHE A 100 36.93 -5.35 11.22
C PHE A 100 38.12 -4.65 10.57
N ALA A 101 37.97 -4.32 9.29
CA ALA A 101 38.79 -3.37 8.57
C ALA A 101 37.95 -2.20 8.04
N ILE A 102 38.56 -1.02 7.92
CA ILE A 102 37.92 0.11 7.23
C ILE A 102 37.62 -0.32 5.80
N GLY A 103 36.35 -0.19 5.41
CA GLY A 103 35.85 -0.69 4.13
C GLY A 103 35.02 -1.96 4.26
N ASP A 104 34.95 -2.63 5.41
CA ASP A 104 34.06 -3.78 5.60
C ASP A 104 32.60 -3.37 5.62
N TYR A 105 32.27 -2.42 6.50
CA TYR A 105 30.97 -1.77 6.63
C TYR A 105 31.14 -0.43 7.37
N GLU A 106 30.10 0.38 7.41
CA GLU A 106 30.05 1.56 8.27
C GLU A 106 28.66 1.72 8.91
N PHE A 107 28.61 2.49 10.00
CA PHE A 107 27.36 3.06 10.46
C PHE A 107 27.11 4.40 9.81
N GLN A 108 25.87 4.88 9.88
CA GLN A 108 25.52 6.23 9.47
C GLN A 108 24.52 6.88 10.40
N CYS A 109 24.58 8.21 10.47
CA CYS A 109 23.68 9.01 11.27
C CYS A 109 23.33 10.32 10.56
N LEU A 110 22.33 11.03 11.07
CA LEU A 110 22.03 12.37 10.60
C LEU A 110 22.81 13.42 11.39
N HIS A 111 23.24 14.45 10.67
CA HIS A 111 23.75 15.67 11.28
C HIS A 111 22.73 16.33 12.23
N GLY A 112 23.20 16.81 13.38
CA GLY A 112 22.42 17.51 14.40
C GLY A 112 21.52 16.61 15.24
N MET A 113 21.69 15.28 15.16
CA MET A 113 20.85 14.33 15.90
C MET A 113 21.62 13.09 16.35
N GLY A 114 22.39 12.47 15.44
CA GLY A 114 23.00 11.17 15.71
C GLY A 114 24.38 11.25 16.38
N GLU A 115 25.02 12.41 16.37
CA GLU A 115 26.36 12.61 16.89
C GLU A 115 26.54 12.17 18.35
N PRO A 116 25.61 12.46 19.30
CA PRO A 116 25.77 12.02 20.69
C PRO A 116 25.91 10.50 20.84
N LEU A 117 25.17 9.72 20.05
CA LEU A 117 25.31 8.26 20.02
C LEU A 117 26.66 7.85 19.41
N TYR A 118 26.99 8.38 18.24
CA TYR A 118 28.15 7.91 17.48
C TYR A 118 29.50 8.41 17.98
N GLN A 119 29.53 9.45 18.82
CA GLN A 119 30.71 9.82 19.62
C GLN A 119 31.10 8.72 20.62
N GLN A 120 30.17 7.81 20.98
CA GLN A 120 30.47 6.63 21.79
C GLN A 120 30.87 5.40 20.94
N VAL A 121 30.94 5.52 19.62
CA VAL A 121 31.15 4.41 18.67
C VAL A 121 32.44 4.60 17.89
N VAL A 122 32.68 5.80 17.38
CA VAL A 122 33.84 6.14 16.55
C VAL A 122 35.10 6.29 17.41
N GLY A 123 36.23 5.77 16.91
CA GLY A 123 37.55 5.91 17.54
C GLY A 123 38.04 4.65 18.26
N LYS A 124 39.36 4.52 18.38
CA LYS A 124 40.02 3.34 18.96
C LYS A 124 39.67 3.10 20.42
N ASP A 125 39.38 4.17 21.16
CA ASP A 125 39.03 4.12 22.58
C ASP A 125 37.52 3.88 22.83
N LYS A 126 36.77 3.60 21.76
CA LYS A 126 35.32 3.34 21.77
C LYS A 126 35.04 1.96 21.15
N LEU A 127 34.07 1.86 20.23
CA LEU A 127 33.80 0.61 19.49
C LEU A 127 34.65 0.48 18.22
N ASN A 128 35.47 1.49 17.90
CA ASN A 128 36.33 1.52 16.72
C ASN A 128 35.59 1.14 15.43
N ARG A 129 34.41 1.74 15.21
CA ARG A 129 33.63 1.60 13.97
C ARG A 129 33.38 2.98 13.35
N PRO A 130 33.52 3.13 12.02
CA PRO A 130 33.29 4.41 11.35
C PRO A 130 31.81 4.75 11.31
N CYS A 131 31.50 6.04 11.37
CA CYS A 131 30.17 6.57 11.14
C CYS A 131 30.23 7.69 10.09
N ARG A 132 29.43 7.58 9.03
CA ARG A 132 29.26 8.66 8.04
C ARG A 132 28.03 9.49 8.40
N ILE A 133 28.23 10.79 8.49
CA ILE A 133 27.15 11.76 8.76
C ILE A 133 26.46 12.13 7.44
N TYR A 134 25.15 11.92 7.38
CA TYR A 134 24.29 12.49 6.35
C TYR A 134 24.03 13.95 6.72
N ALA A 135 24.57 14.88 5.92
CA ALA A 135 24.50 16.32 6.19
C ALA A 135 23.60 17.00 5.14
N PRO A 136 22.36 17.38 5.49
CA PRO A 136 21.55 18.23 4.62
C PRO A 136 22.24 19.58 4.40
N VAL A 137 22.31 20.03 3.14
CA VAL A 137 22.88 21.34 2.77
C VAL A 137 21.87 22.04 1.88
N GLY A 138 21.50 23.28 2.23
CA GLY A 138 20.53 24.06 1.47
C GLY A 138 20.19 25.37 2.16
N THR A 139 19.40 26.20 1.47
CA THR A 139 18.87 27.45 2.02
C THR A 139 17.80 27.19 3.09
N HIS A 140 17.43 28.21 3.86
CA HIS A 140 16.31 28.14 4.81
C HIS A 140 15.00 27.70 4.15
N GLU A 141 14.71 28.15 2.94
CA GLU A 141 13.51 27.74 2.21
C GLU A 141 13.56 26.23 1.88
N THR A 142 14.70 25.75 1.40
CA THR A 142 14.87 24.35 1.00
C THR A 142 14.73 23.40 2.18
N LEU A 143 15.29 23.75 3.35
CA LEU A 143 15.21 22.89 4.53
C LEU A 143 13.79 22.85 5.12
N LEU A 144 13.04 23.96 5.07
CA LEU A 144 11.70 24.03 5.66
C LEU A 144 10.71 23.07 4.99
N ALA A 145 10.79 22.92 3.67
CA ALA A 145 9.93 22.00 2.91
C ALA A 145 10.05 20.53 3.35
N TYR A 146 11.20 20.13 3.91
CA TYR A 146 11.47 18.77 4.35
C TYR A 146 11.55 18.60 5.87
N LEU A 147 11.51 19.71 6.61
CA LEU A 147 11.76 19.73 8.05
C LEU A 147 10.70 18.95 8.82
N VAL A 148 9.41 19.10 8.48
CA VAL A 148 8.32 18.38 9.17
C VAL A 148 8.53 16.87 9.12
N ARG A 149 8.80 16.31 7.93
CA ARG A 149 9.07 14.87 7.79
C ARG A 149 10.30 14.47 8.60
N ARG A 150 11.33 15.31 8.62
CA ARG A 150 12.54 15.03 9.39
C ARG A 150 12.30 14.99 10.89
N LEU A 151 11.49 15.91 11.41
CA LEU A 151 11.10 15.94 12.80
C LEU A 151 10.28 14.70 13.16
N LEU A 152 9.36 14.27 12.29
CA LEU A 152 8.57 13.06 12.50
C LEU A 152 9.42 11.78 12.53
N GLU A 153 10.51 11.70 11.75
CA GLU A 153 11.41 10.53 11.76
C GLU A 153 11.95 10.19 13.16
N ASN A 154 12.17 11.20 14.01
CA ASN A 154 12.79 11.01 15.32
C ASN A 154 11.94 11.49 16.50
N GLY A 155 10.86 12.24 16.24
CA GLY A 155 9.95 12.78 17.25
C GLY A 155 8.64 12.00 17.45
N ALA A 156 8.39 10.94 16.68
CA ALA A 156 7.22 10.09 16.93
C ALA A 156 7.34 9.33 18.28
N ASN A 157 6.22 9.05 18.95
CA ASN A 157 6.21 8.37 20.27
C ASN A 157 6.98 7.04 20.28
N SER A 158 7.00 6.31 19.17
CA SER A 158 7.71 5.04 19.02
C SER A 158 9.19 5.18 18.60
N SER A 159 9.66 6.40 18.36
CA SER A 159 11.05 6.71 18.03
C SER A 159 11.96 6.49 19.24
N PHE A 160 13.16 5.96 18.99
CA PHE A 160 14.17 5.79 20.03
C PHE A 160 14.66 7.15 20.58
N VAL A 161 14.81 8.16 19.72
CA VAL A 161 15.29 9.49 20.14
C VAL A 161 14.26 10.20 21.02
N ASN A 162 12.97 9.99 20.77
CA ASN A 162 11.93 10.52 21.65
C ASN A 162 11.91 9.77 22.99
N ARG A 163 11.97 8.43 22.96
CA ARG A 163 11.94 7.60 24.18
C ARG A 163 13.16 7.76 25.08
N ILE A 164 14.35 8.04 24.56
CA ILE A 164 15.54 8.25 25.40
C ILE A 164 15.51 9.58 26.16
N ALA A 165 14.74 10.55 25.67
CA ALA A 165 14.52 11.82 26.35
C ALA A 165 13.35 11.77 27.35
N ASP A 166 12.57 10.67 27.34
CA ASP A 166 11.42 10.46 28.21
C ASP A 166 11.89 9.80 29.53
N PRO A 167 11.78 10.49 30.68
CA PRO A 167 12.24 9.96 31.96
C PRO A 167 11.41 8.76 32.45
N ASP A 168 10.21 8.54 31.91
CA ASP A 168 9.35 7.42 32.28
C ASP A 168 9.74 6.12 31.56
N VAL A 169 10.64 6.18 30.56
CA VAL A 169 11.12 5.01 29.82
C VAL A 169 12.42 4.50 30.43
N SER A 170 12.38 3.28 30.97
CA SER A 170 13.56 2.62 31.55
C SER A 170 14.61 2.22 30.50
N ILE A 171 15.87 2.06 30.93
CA ILE A 171 16.94 1.55 30.06
C ILE A 171 16.65 0.11 29.65
N GLU A 172 16.10 -0.70 30.55
CA GLU A 172 15.71 -2.09 30.33
C GLU A 172 14.72 -2.22 29.15
N GLU A 173 13.73 -1.34 29.10
CA GLU A 173 12.79 -1.27 27.97
C GLU A 173 13.44 -0.82 26.65
N MET A 174 14.49 0.00 26.73
CA MET A 174 15.19 0.53 25.55
C MET A 174 16.16 -0.47 24.94
N ILE A 175 16.71 -1.39 25.75
CA ILE A 175 17.63 -2.44 25.31
C ILE A 175 16.93 -3.77 24.99
N ALA A 176 15.62 -3.87 25.24
CA ALA A 176 14.85 -5.07 24.97
C ALA A 176 15.02 -5.54 23.51
N ASP A 177 15.25 -6.84 23.33
CA ASP A 177 15.49 -7.43 22.01
C ASP A 177 14.17 -7.51 21.20
N PRO A 178 14.02 -6.76 20.10
CA PRO A 178 12.83 -6.80 19.29
C PRO A 178 12.55 -8.19 18.69
N VAL A 179 13.58 -9.01 18.46
CA VAL A 179 13.43 -10.37 17.92
C VAL A 179 12.72 -11.27 18.92
N GLU A 180 13.18 -11.26 20.17
CA GLU A 180 12.58 -12.07 21.23
C GLU A 180 11.20 -11.56 21.63
N LEU A 181 11.00 -10.24 21.66
CA LEU A 181 9.68 -9.65 21.88
C LEU A 181 8.67 -10.08 20.80
N VAL A 182 9.04 -10.08 19.51
CA VAL A 182 8.16 -10.56 18.43
C VAL A 182 7.94 -12.07 18.53
N ARG A 183 8.99 -12.85 18.85
CA ARG A 183 8.90 -14.31 19.03
C ARG A 183 7.93 -14.70 20.14
N ALA A 184 7.90 -13.94 21.23
CA ALA A 184 7.04 -14.17 22.39
C ALA A 184 5.59 -13.72 22.17
N MET A 185 5.25 -13.05 21.06
CA MET A 185 3.87 -12.67 20.78
C MET A 185 3.00 -13.93 20.56
N PRO A 186 1.72 -13.90 20.97
CA PRO A 186 0.77 -14.98 20.65
C PRO A 186 0.64 -15.24 19.14
N HIS A 187 0.73 -14.16 18.36
CA HIS A 187 0.67 -14.20 16.89
C HIS A 187 1.82 -13.34 16.31
N PRO A 188 3.04 -13.89 16.19
CA PRO A 188 4.18 -13.17 15.62
C PRO A 188 3.86 -12.67 14.21
N GLY A 189 4.11 -11.39 13.95
CA GLY A 189 3.82 -10.77 12.66
C GLY A 189 2.39 -10.22 12.50
N ALA A 190 1.52 -10.33 13.50
CA ALA A 190 0.16 -9.80 13.45
C ALA A 190 0.12 -8.28 13.18
N ARG A 191 -0.86 -7.84 12.39
CA ARG A 191 -1.06 -6.41 12.07
C ARG A 191 -1.26 -5.58 13.33
N HIS A 192 -1.08 -4.27 13.24
CA HIS A 192 -1.33 -3.37 14.36
C HIS A 192 -2.83 -3.22 14.57
N ASP A 193 -3.31 -3.37 15.81
CA ASP A 193 -4.74 -3.51 16.09
C ASP A 193 -5.53 -2.23 15.75
N LEU A 194 -4.90 -1.07 15.88
CA LEU A 194 -5.48 0.24 15.55
C LEU A 194 -5.32 0.66 14.08
N ILE A 195 -4.76 -0.20 13.21
CA ILE A 195 -4.60 0.11 11.79
C ILE A 195 -5.51 -0.81 10.98
N ALA A 196 -6.66 -0.27 10.58
CA ALA A 196 -7.59 -0.95 9.70
C ALA A 196 -6.93 -1.30 8.35
N SER A 197 -7.14 -2.52 7.89
CA SER A 197 -6.75 -2.93 6.52
C SER A 197 -7.52 -2.12 5.47
N PRO A 198 -7.00 -1.96 4.24
CA PRO A 198 -7.73 -1.26 3.18
C PRO A 198 -9.14 -1.82 2.92
N ALA A 199 -9.29 -3.15 2.90
CA ALA A 199 -10.59 -3.82 2.70
C ALA A 199 -11.55 -3.64 3.90
N GLY A 200 -11.01 -3.51 5.11
CA GLY A 200 -11.75 -3.36 6.37
C GLY A 200 -11.72 -1.93 6.91
N LEU A 201 -11.67 -0.93 6.03
CA LEU A 201 -11.59 0.48 6.42
C LEU A 201 -12.88 0.99 7.06
N TYR A 202 -14.03 0.43 6.67
CA TYR A 202 -15.35 0.81 7.17
C TYR A 202 -15.90 -0.28 8.09
N PRO A 203 -16.55 0.07 9.22
CA PRO A 203 -17.06 -0.90 10.18
C PRO A 203 -18.33 -1.62 9.70
N ASP A 204 -19.12 -0.99 8.84
CA ASP A 204 -20.46 -1.40 8.43
C ASP A 204 -20.49 -2.05 7.03
N ARG A 205 -19.38 -2.00 6.29
CA ARG A 205 -19.27 -2.57 4.95
C ARG A 205 -17.84 -2.88 4.57
N ARG A 206 -17.65 -3.81 3.64
CA ARG A 206 -16.37 -4.05 2.99
C ARG A 206 -16.04 -2.91 1.99
N ASN A 207 -14.83 -2.38 2.04
CA ASN A 207 -14.34 -1.42 1.06
C ASN A 207 -14.11 -2.09 -0.31
N SER A 208 -14.22 -1.33 -1.40
CA SER A 208 -13.85 -1.79 -2.75
C SER A 208 -12.33 -1.98 -2.86
N ASP A 209 -11.89 -3.03 -3.56
CA ASP A 209 -10.46 -3.26 -3.82
C ASP A 209 -10.04 -2.52 -5.10
N GLY A 210 -8.84 -1.95 -5.11
CA GLY A 210 -8.20 -1.40 -6.30
C GLY A 210 -7.18 -2.36 -6.92
N ILE A 211 -6.36 -1.82 -7.83
CA ILE A 211 -5.25 -2.53 -8.49
C ILE A 211 -3.99 -1.69 -8.30
N ASP A 212 -2.92 -2.31 -7.80
CA ASP A 212 -1.61 -1.67 -7.71
C ASP A 212 -0.97 -1.63 -9.11
N LEU A 213 -1.00 -0.46 -9.75
CA LEU A 213 -0.40 -0.26 -11.08
C LEU A 213 1.13 -0.16 -11.06
N SER A 214 1.77 -0.34 -9.90
CA SER A 214 3.22 -0.47 -9.76
C SER A 214 3.68 -1.93 -9.55
N ASP A 215 2.74 -2.87 -9.44
CA ASP A 215 3.02 -4.30 -9.36
C ASP A 215 3.01 -4.91 -10.77
N GLU A 216 4.18 -5.38 -11.22
CA GLU A 216 4.35 -6.01 -12.54
C GLU A 216 3.48 -7.27 -12.73
N ILE A 217 3.20 -8.01 -11.65
CA ILE A 217 2.31 -9.18 -11.73
C ILE A 217 0.87 -8.73 -11.97
N ALA A 218 0.45 -7.68 -11.27
CA ALA A 218 -0.88 -7.10 -11.47
C ALA A 218 -1.03 -6.47 -12.86
N LEU A 219 0.00 -5.78 -13.35
CA LEU A 219 0.02 -5.20 -14.70
C LEU A 219 -0.05 -6.26 -15.79
N ALA A 220 0.71 -7.36 -15.66
CA ALA A 220 0.67 -8.46 -16.62
C ALA A 220 -0.74 -9.08 -16.69
N ALA A 221 -1.32 -9.42 -15.54
CA ALA A 221 -2.68 -9.97 -15.47
C ALA A 221 -3.74 -8.97 -15.99
N LEU A 222 -3.59 -7.68 -15.69
CA LEU A 222 -4.48 -6.65 -16.20
C LEU A 222 -4.37 -6.51 -17.72
N SER A 223 -3.15 -6.55 -18.28
CA SER A 223 -2.93 -6.47 -19.73
C SER A 223 -3.66 -7.57 -20.49
N GLU A 224 -3.58 -8.81 -20.01
CA GLU A 224 -4.32 -9.94 -20.60
C GLU A 224 -5.84 -9.71 -20.59
N LYS A 225 -6.39 -9.20 -19.47
CA LYS A 225 -7.83 -8.94 -19.36
C LYS A 225 -8.30 -7.74 -20.17
N LEU A 226 -7.48 -6.70 -20.29
CA LEU A 226 -7.77 -5.59 -21.19
C LEU A 226 -7.81 -6.07 -22.64
N LEU A 227 -6.88 -6.92 -23.06
CA LEU A 227 -6.91 -7.53 -24.39
C LEU A 227 -8.15 -8.42 -24.59
N GLU A 228 -8.48 -9.27 -23.62
CA GLU A 228 -9.71 -10.09 -23.64
C GLU A 228 -10.96 -9.21 -23.83
N SER A 229 -11.04 -8.08 -23.14
CA SER A 229 -12.18 -7.15 -23.23
C SER A 229 -12.39 -6.57 -24.64
N THR A 230 -11.34 -6.51 -25.47
CA THR A 230 -11.44 -6.04 -26.86
C THR A 230 -12.11 -7.06 -27.79
N GLN A 231 -12.12 -8.34 -27.40
CA GLN A 231 -12.70 -9.43 -28.17
C GLN A 231 -14.17 -9.68 -27.82
N ILE A 232 -14.67 -9.02 -26.77
CA ILE A 232 -16.07 -9.11 -26.37
C ILE A 232 -16.90 -8.25 -27.33
N ALA A 233 -17.91 -8.86 -27.95
CA ALA A 233 -18.90 -8.15 -28.74
C ALA A 233 -19.86 -7.40 -27.81
N TRP A 234 -19.47 -6.19 -27.39
CA TRP A 234 -20.28 -5.37 -26.50
C TRP A 234 -21.56 -4.89 -27.19
N THR A 235 -22.70 -5.16 -26.57
CA THR A 235 -24.02 -4.74 -27.06
C THR A 235 -24.85 -4.11 -25.96
N ALA A 236 -25.44 -2.95 -26.21
CA ALA A 236 -26.43 -2.33 -25.34
C ALA A 236 -27.81 -2.32 -26.04
N GLY A 237 -28.82 -2.89 -25.38
CA GLY A 237 -30.13 -3.12 -25.99
C GLY A 237 -30.13 -4.31 -26.96
N ALA A 238 -31.30 -4.65 -27.52
CA ALA A 238 -31.47 -5.82 -28.38
C ALA A 238 -32.42 -5.61 -29.57
N ARG A 239 -33.11 -4.47 -29.65
CA ARG A 239 -34.13 -4.18 -30.66
C ARG A 239 -34.12 -2.70 -30.98
N GLY A 240 -34.15 -2.35 -32.26
CA GLY A 240 -34.15 -0.97 -32.72
C GLY A 240 -33.15 -0.77 -33.85
N GLU A 241 -32.87 0.49 -34.17
CA GLU A 241 -31.81 0.86 -35.08
C GLU A 241 -30.45 0.67 -34.39
N ALA A 242 -29.54 -0.04 -35.06
CA ALA A 242 -28.21 -0.32 -34.54
C ALA A 242 -27.27 0.84 -34.87
N ARG A 243 -26.53 1.32 -33.86
CA ARG A 243 -25.48 2.33 -34.02
C ARG A 243 -24.18 1.83 -33.42
N ALA A 244 -23.07 2.03 -34.13
CA ALA A 244 -21.75 1.74 -33.60
C ALA A 244 -21.40 2.70 -32.46
N VAL A 245 -20.80 2.17 -31.40
CA VAL A 245 -20.16 2.94 -30.33
C VAL A 245 -18.67 2.97 -30.63
N LEU A 246 -18.13 4.18 -30.85
CA LEU A 246 -16.74 4.38 -31.27
C LEU A 246 -15.93 4.89 -30.10
N ASN A 247 -14.65 4.52 -30.06
CA ASN A 247 -13.71 5.01 -29.06
C ASN A 247 -13.42 6.49 -29.29
N PRO A 248 -13.58 7.38 -28.30
CA PRO A 248 -13.42 8.83 -28.49
C PRO A 248 -11.95 9.24 -28.75
N ALA A 249 -10.97 8.40 -28.39
CA ALA A 249 -9.56 8.66 -28.66
C ALA A 249 -9.13 8.20 -30.06
N ASP A 250 -9.85 7.25 -30.66
CA ASP A 250 -9.61 6.75 -32.02
C ASP A 250 -10.90 6.17 -32.62
N HIS A 251 -11.59 6.95 -33.47
CA HIS A 251 -12.87 6.54 -34.05
C HIS A 251 -12.78 5.33 -35.00
N ARG A 252 -11.57 4.85 -35.33
CA ARG A 252 -11.38 3.58 -36.06
C ARG A 252 -11.62 2.37 -35.16
N ASP A 253 -11.47 2.53 -33.84
CA ASP A 253 -11.74 1.51 -32.84
C ASP A 253 -13.24 1.49 -32.51
N THR A 254 -13.93 0.44 -32.98
CA THR A 254 -15.35 0.20 -32.66
C THR A 254 -15.44 -0.60 -31.36
N VAL A 255 -16.04 0.01 -30.34
CA VAL A 255 -16.14 -0.55 -28.99
C VAL A 255 -17.26 -1.58 -28.89
N GLY A 256 -18.41 -1.27 -29.52
CA GLY A 256 -19.60 -2.10 -29.46
C GLY A 256 -20.73 -1.56 -30.34
N THR A 257 -21.93 -2.08 -30.13
CA THR A 257 -23.15 -1.66 -30.82
C THR A 257 -24.25 -1.31 -29.82
N VAL A 258 -24.94 -0.19 -30.02
CA VAL A 258 -26.11 0.21 -29.23
C VAL A 258 -27.37 0.17 -30.08
N PHE A 259 -28.46 -0.32 -29.49
CA PHE A 259 -29.81 -0.27 -30.03
C PHE A 259 -30.61 0.68 -29.15
N GLU A 260 -30.86 1.90 -29.63
CA GLU A 260 -31.55 2.92 -28.85
C GLU A 260 -33.04 2.60 -28.70
N ALA A 261 -33.57 2.80 -27.49
CA ALA A 261 -34.96 2.51 -27.20
C ALA A 261 -35.90 3.54 -27.85
N SER A 262 -36.97 3.05 -28.50
CA SER A 262 -38.02 3.92 -29.02
C SER A 262 -38.90 4.51 -27.90
N PRO A 263 -39.62 5.62 -28.14
CA PRO A 263 -40.56 6.17 -27.16
C PRO A 263 -41.64 5.17 -26.72
N ASP A 264 -42.09 4.27 -27.60
CA ASP A 264 -43.04 3.21 -27.25
C ASP A 264 -42.41 2.15 -26.34
N GLN A 265 -41.16 1.74 -26.61
CA GLN A 265 -40.43 0.82 -25.74
C GLN A 265 -40.19 1.43 -24.36
N ALA A 266 -39.88 2.73 -24.29
CA ALA A 266 -39.73 3.46 -23.03
C ALA A 266 -41.04 3.50 -22.23
N ARG A 267 -42.18 3.80 -22.87
CA ARG A 267 -43.51 3.74 -22.23
C ARG A 267 -43.83 2.35 -21.71
N ALA A 268 -43.56 1.32 -22.52
CA ALA A 268 -43.77 -0.07 -22.11
C ALA A 268 -42.89 -0.46 -20.91
N ALA A 269 -41.64 0.01 -20.84
CA ALA A 269 -40.75 -0.25 -19.71
C ALA A 269 -41.29 0.37 -18.41
N VAL A 270 -41.80 1.61 -18.44
CA VAL A 270 -42.42 2.26 -17.26
C VAL A 270 -43.68 1.51 -16.82
N GLN A 271 -44.53 1.09 -17.75
CA GLN A 271 -45.72 0.29 -17.44
C GLN A 271 -45.35 -1.05 -16.80
N ALA A 272 -44.32 -1.73 -17.31
CA ALA A 272 -43.82 -2.97 -16.74
C ALA A 272 -43.24 -2.77 -15.33
N ALA A 273 -42.50 -1.68 -15.11
CA ALA A 273 -42.00 -1.32 -13.79
C ALA A 273 -43.13 -1.05 -12.79
N ALA A 274 -44.20 -0.36 -13.22
CA ALA A 274 -45.35 -0.05 -12.37
C ALA A 274 -46.16 -1.30 -11.98
N ALA A 275 -46.15 -2.34 -12.83
CA ALA A 275 -46.78 -3.62 -12.55
C ALA A 275 -45.89 -4.58 -11.73
N SER A 276 -44.65 -4.18 -11.41
CA SER A 276 -43.69 -5.01 -10.69
C SER A 276 -44.09 -5.25 -9.24
N THR A 277 -43.80 -6.44 -8.73
CA THR A 277 -43.97 -6.80 -7.31
C THR A 277 -42.73 -6.50 -6.47
N TRP A 278 -41.75 -5.76 -7.02
CA TRP A 278 -40.47 -5.47 -6.36
C TRP A 278 -40.61 -4.83 -4.98
N SER A 279 -41.61 -3.97 -4.78
CA SER A 279 -41.91 -3.34 -3.49
C SER A 279 -42.16 -4.36 -2.36
N ASN A 280 -42.69 -5.54 -2.70
CA ASN A 280 -42.96 -6.64 -1.76
C ASN A 280 -41.70 -7.47 -1.44
N THR A 281 -40.59 -7.27 -2.15
CA THR A 281 -39.33 -7.99 -1.88
C THR A 281 -38.75 -7.49 -0.57
N PRO A 282 -38.40 -8.36 0.40
CA PRO A 282 -37.85 -7.92 1.68
C PRO A 282 -36.60 -7.05 1.53
N VAL A 283 -36.43 -6.05 2.41
CA VAL A 283 -35.27 -5.14 2.41
C VAL A 283 -33.95 -5.93 2.38
N GLU A 284 -33.86 -6.98 3.20
CA GLU A 284 -32.67 -7.84 3.27
C GLU A 284 -32.35 -8.50 1.93
N SER A 285 -33.36 -9.04 1.24
CA SER A 285 -33.16 -9.65 -0.08
C SER A 285 -32.72 -8.63 -1.12
N ARG A 286 -33.26 -7.40 -1.08
CA ARG A 286 -32.82 -6.32 -1.99
C ARG A 286 -31.38 -5.90 -1.70
N ALA A 287 -31.02 -5.73 -0.44
CA ALA A 287 -29.65 -5.41 -0.02
C ALA A 287 -28.64 -6.50 -0.45
N ALA A 288 -29.00 -7.78 -0.26
CA ALA A 288 -28.18 -8.90 -0.70
C ALA A 288 -27.96 -8.93 -2.22
N MET A 289 -28.96 -8.52 -3.02
CA MET A 289 -28.80 -8.40 -4.48
C MET A 289 -27.82 -7.29 -4.86
N LEU A 290 -27.83 -6.15 -4.15
CA LEU A 290 -26.85 -5.07 -4.36
C LEU A 290 -25.43 -5.55 -4.03
N GLU A 291 -25.25 -6.28 -2.94
CA GLU A 291 -23.95 -6.84 -2.56
C GLU A 291 -23.46 -7.89 -3.56
N ALA A 292 -24.33 -8.78 -4.04
CA ALA A 292 -24.00 -9.73 -5.08
C ALA A 292 -23.58 -9.04 -6.39
N ALA A 293 -24.23 -7.92 -6.74
CA ALA A 293 -23.82 -7.09 -7.87
C ALA A 293 -22.45 -6.43 -7.63
N ALA A 294 -22.17 -5.97 -6.42
CA ALA A 294 -20.89 -5.37 -6.05
C ALA A 294 -19.75 -6.39 -6.16
N ASP A 295 -19.97 -7.62 -5.71
CA ASP A 295 -18.98 -8.70 -5.82
C ASP A 295 -18.77 -9.15 -7.26
N ALA A 296 -19.84 -9.19 -8.07
CA ALA A 296 -19.74 -9.45 -9.51
C ALA A 296 -18.95 -8.35 -10.24
N MET A 297 -19.15 -7.07 -9.88
CA MET A 297 -18.37 -5.95 -10.42
C MET A 297 -16.90 -6.01 -9.99
N GLN A 298 -16.62 -6.32 -8.72
CA GLN A 298 -15.24 -6.48 -8.23
C GLN A 298 -14.51 -7.59 -8.98
N ALA A 299 -15.15 -8.76 -9.15
CA ALA A 299 -14.57 -9.90 -9.85
C ALA A 299 -14.33 -9.62 -11.35
N ARG A 300 -15.17 -8.76 -11.96
CA ARG A 300 -15.06 -8.38 -13.38
C ARG A 300 -14.33 -7.07 -13.60
N MET A 301 -13.78 -6.44 -12.56
CA MET A 301 -13.17 -5.11 -12.65
C MET A 301 -12.20 -5.01 -13.84
N PRO A 302 -11.20 -5.90 -14.04
CA PRO A 302 -10.28 -5.79 -15.18
C PRO A 302 -10.97 -5.74 -16.56
N ILE A 303 -12.07 -6.47 -16.75
CA ILE A 303 -12.86 -6.43 -18.00
C ILE A 303 -13.64 -5.12 -18.11
N LEU A 304 -14.26 -4.67 -17.01
CA LEU A 304 -14.99 -3.39 -16.95
C LEU A 304 -14.07 -2.20 -17.25
N LEU A 305 -12.83 -2.23 -16.78
CA LEU A 305 -11.83 -1.20 -17.09
C LEU A 305 -11.63 -1.08 -18.60
N GLY A 306 -11.49 -2.20 -19.31
CA GLY A 306 -11.30 -2.19 -20.75
C GLY A 306 -12.47 -1.57 -21.52
N LEU A 307 -13.71 -1.82 -21.06
CA LEU A 307 -14.89 -1.17 -21.61
C LEU A 307 -14.88 0.34 -21.33
N ILE A 308 -14.69 0.75 -20.06
CA ILE A 308 -14.70 2.16 -19.65
C ILE A 308 -13.63 2.98 -20.39
N VAL A 309 -12.42 2.42 -20.50
CA VAL A 309 -11.31 3.09 -21.19
C VAL A 309 -11.64 3.32 -22.66
N ARG A 310 -12.18 2.30 -23.34
CA ARG A 310 -12.46 2.37 -24.78
C ARG A 310 -13.74 3.14 -25.09
N GLU A 311 -14.81 2.97 -24.32
CA GLU A 311 -16.11 3.63 -24.55
C GLU A 311 -16.09 5.09 -24.09
N ALA A 312 -15.54 5.37 -22.90
CA ALA A 312 -15.61 6.69 -22.27
C ALA A 312 -14.26 7.45 -22.30
N GLY A 313 -13.20 6.88 -22.86
CA GLY A 313 -11.90 7.54 -23.02
C GLY A 313 -11.16 7.80 -21.72
N LYS A 314 -11.47 7.06 -20.64
CA LYS A 314 -10.82 7.26 -19.33
C LYS A 314 -9.43 6.60 -19.27
N SER A 315 -8.57 7.15 -18.43
CA SER A 315 -7.32 6.50 -18.04
C SER A 315 -7.59 5.30 -17.11
N ILE A 316 -6.66 4.35 -17.04
CA ILE A 316 -6.79 3.16 -16.17
C ILE A 316 -7.02 3.53 -14.70
N PRO A 317 -6.27 4.48 -14.09
CA PRO A 317 -6.54 4.89 -12.71
C PRO A 317 -7.96 5.44 -12.50
N ASN A 318 -8.46 6.23 -13.46
CA ASN A 318 -9.81 6.80 -13.38
C ASN A 318 -10.89 5.74 -13.56
N ALA A 319 -10.67 4.75 -14.44
CA ALA A 319 -11.57 3.62 -14.61
C ALA A 319 -11.61 2.73 -13.35
N ILE A 320 -10.46 2.51 -12.69
CA ILE A 320 -10.41 1.79 -11.39
C ILE A 320 -11.24 2.54 -10.36
N ALA A 321 -11.05 3.86 -10.25
CA ALA A 321 -11.80 4.68 -9.32
C ALA A 321 -13.32 4.62 -9.59
N GLU A 322 -13.75 4.65 -10.85
CA GLU A 322 -15.16 4.55 -11.22
C GLU A 322 -15.79 3.19 -10.91
N VAL A 323 -15.11 2.07 -11.22
CA VAL A 323 -15.63 0.74 -10.87
C VAL A 323 -15.70 0.59 -9.35
N ARG A 324 -14.69 1.10 -8.63
CA ARG A 324 -14.70 1.14 -7.16
C ARG A 324 -15.86 1.95 -6.62
N GLU A 325 -16.12 3.13 -7.17
CA GLU A 325 -17.26 3.98 -6.79
C GLU A 325 -18.60 3.26 -7.00
N ALA A 326 -18.78 2.57 -8.13
CA ALA A 326 -19.97 1.76 -8.38
C ALA A 326 -20.16 0.62 -7.34
N ILE A 327 -19.08 -0.09 -7.02
CA ILE A 327 -19.06 -1.14 -5.97
C ILE A 327 -19.40 -0.53 -4.61
N ASP A 328 -18.81 0.62 -4.29
CA ASP A 328 -19.01 1.30 -3.02
C ASP A 328 -20.44 1.83 -2.87
N PHE A 329 -21.06 2.35 -3.93
CA PHE A 329 -22.48 2.73 -3.92
C PHE A 329 -23.38 1.52 -3.62
N LEU A 330 -23.16 0.39 -4.30
CA LEU A 330 -23.94 -0.82 -4.09
C LEU A 330 -23.86 -1.29 -2.63
N ARG A 331 -22.64 -1.38 -2.08
CA ARG A 331 -22.44 -1.82 -0.68
C ARG A 331 -22.94 -0.79 0.33
N TYR A 332 -22.72 0.50 0.08
CA TYR A 332 -23.19 1.58 0.94
C TYR A 332 -24.72 1.59 1.04
N TYR A 333 -25.42 1.56 -0.10
CA TYR A 333 -26.88 1.57 -0.09
C TYR A 333 -27.48 0.27 0.47
N ALA A 334 -26.83 -0.87 0.28
CA ALA A 334 -27.23 -2.12 0.95
C ALA A 334 -27.16 -1.99 2.48
N ALA A 335 -26.04 -1.48 3.01
CA ALA A 335 -25.87 -1.24 4.45
C ALA A 335 -26.87 -0.21 4.98
N GLN A 336 -27.05 0.92 4.28
CA GLN A 336 -28.01 1.96 4.67
C GLN A 336 -29.46 1.46 4.63
N ALA A 337 -29.83 0.62 3.66
CA ALA A 337 -31.17 0.05 3.58
C ALA A 337 -31.46 -0.83 4.81
N ARG A 338 -30.50 -1.68 5.23
CA ARG A 338 -30.65 -2.51 6.43
C ARG A 338 -30.82 -1.70 7.72
N ILE A 339 -30.17 -0.55 7.81
CA ILE A 339 -30.25 0.32 8.99
C ILE A 339 -31.56 1.11 9.01
N ASN A 340 -31.96 1.66 7.86
CA ASN A 340 -32.98 2.72 7.83
C ASN A 340 -34.35 2.28 7.33
N PHE A 341 -34.47 1.15 6.62
CA PHE A 341 -35.74 0.75 6.01
C PHE A 341 -36.45 -0.32 6.84
N GLY A 342 -37.62 0.04 7.38
CA GLY A 342 -38.58 -0.85 7.99
C GLY A 342 -39.96 -0.72 7.33
N ALA A 343 -41.00 -1.19 8.02
CA ALA A 343 -42.37 -1.20 7.49
C ALA A 343 -42.95 0.20 7.21
N ALA A 344 -42.39 1.25 7.81
CA ALA A 344 -42.87 2.63 7.64
C ALA A 344 -42.33 3.32 6.36
N GLN A 345 -41.25 2.80 5.76
CA GLN A 345 -40.64 3.37 4.57
C GLN A 345 -41.23 2.72 3.32
N ALA A 346 -42.16 3.42 2.66
CA ALA A 346 -42.78 2.97 1.42
C ALA A 346 -41.96 3.38 0.17
N PRO A 347 -41.83 2.51 -0.83
CA PRO A 347 -41.29 2.89 -2.15
C PRO A 347 -42.20 3.93 -2.82
N LEU A 348 -41.60 4.87 -3.57
CA LEU A 348 -42.35 5.88 -4.33
C LEU A 348 -43.07 5.26 -5.54
N GLY A 349 -42.41 4.34 -6.24
CA GLY A 349 -42.83 3.82 -7.54
C GLY A 349 -42.00 4.39 -8.69
N PRO A 350 -42.17 3.85 -9.91
CA PRO A 350 -41.52 4.35 -11.13
C PRO A 350 -42.00 5.73 -11.59
#